data_AF-M3ATD0-F1
#
_entry.id   AF-M3ATD0-F1
#
_cell.length_a   1.000
_cell.length_b   1.000
_cell.length_c   1.000
_cell.angle_alpha   90.00
_cell.angle_beta   90.00
_cell.angle_gamma   90.00
#
_symmetry.space_group_name_H-M   'P 1'
#
loop_
_entity.id
_entity.type
_entity.pdbx_description
1 polymer ?
#
loop_
_entity_poly.entity_id
_entity_poly.type
_entity_poly.pdbx_seq_one_letter_code
_entity_poly.pdbx_strand_id
1 'polypeptide(L)'
;MPVYLLHGFRWPRPLVRIHIILKNLDDAAAEWLVAPGTTKALLDNFQELFPECMTHLPDLRFVEQYDPNDISSSASSQPYAYVADICEEVKLGIDIDEFRAKGVGNEQWSALCELRDKIAPEEKVGWYVVVCGDEDRWAPP
;
A
#
# COMPACT_ATOMS: atom_id res chain seq x y z
N MET A 1 4.38 14.93 9.42
CA MET A 1 4.46 13.53 8.96
C MET A 1 3.04 13.01 8.87
N PRO A 2 2.50 12.71 7.68
CA PRO A 2 1.15 12.21 7.59
C PRO A 2 1.08 10.81 8.20
N VAL A 3 0.02 10.60 8.97
CA VAL A 3 -0.34 9.33 9.55
C VAL A 3 -1.61 8.90 8.86
N TYR A 4 -1.68 7.65 8.42
CA TYR A 4 -2.83 7.13 7.71
C TYR A 4 -3.51 6.05 8.53
N LEU A 5 -4.84 6.14 8.66
CA LEU A 5 -5.68 5.00 9.01
C LEU A 5 -6.08 4.33 7.70
N LEU A 6 -5.68 3.07 7.51
CA LEU A 6 -5.94 2.34 6.28
C LEU A 6 -6.68 1.03 6.53
N HIS A 7 -7.54 0.68 5.58
CA HIS A 7 -8.00 -0.68 5.35
C HIS A 7 -7.18 -1.26 4.19
N GLY A 8 -6.70 -2.48 4.35
CA GLY A 8 -5.72 -3.03 3.42
C GLY A 8 -5.05 -4.29 3.94
N PHE A 9 -3.89 -4.60 3.38
CA PHE A 9 -3.00 -5.63 3.90
C PHE A 9 -1.55 -5.20 3.77
N ARG A 10 -0.68 -5.83 4.57
CA ARG A 10 0.76 -5.65 4.44
C ARG A 10 1.26 -6.38 3.21
N TRP A 11 2.14 -5.75 2.45
CA TRP A 11 2.89 -6.38 1.38
C TRP A 11 4.36 -6.47 1.81
N PRO A 12 4.83 -7.66 2.21
CA PRO A 12 6.22 -7.87 2.63
C PRO A 12 7.19 -7.41 1.57
N ARG A 13 8.20 -6.64 1.96
CA ARG A 13 9.19 -6.07 1.03
C ARG A 13 9.86 -7.12 0.13
N PRO A 14 10.18 -8.34 0.60
CA PRO A 14 10.67 -9.41 -0.29
C PRO A 14 9.66 -9.78 -1.39
N LEU A 15 8.37 -9.83 -1.09
CA LEU A 15 7.32 -10.15 -2.07
C LEU A 15 7.10 -9.01 -3.08
N VAL A 16 7.23 -7.75 -2.66
CA VAL A 16 7.25 -6.60 -3.58
C VAL A 16 8.38 -6.76 -4.60
N ARG A 17 9.61 -7.00 -4.12
CA ARG A 17 10.79 -7.19 -4.98
C ARG A 17 10.58 -8.34 -5.96
N ILE A 18 10.09 -9.48 -5.47
CA ILE A 18 9.79 -10.65 -6.30
C ILE A 18 8.75 -10.30 -7.36
N HIS A 19 7.67 -9.57 -7.01
CA HIS A 19 6.64 -9.17 -7.97
C HIS A 19 7.21 -8.28 -9.08
N ILE A 20 7.98 -7.24 -8.72
CA ILE A 20 8.63 -6.35 -9.69
C ILE A 20 9.54 -7.13 -10.65
N ILE A 21 10.36 -8.05 -10.12
CA ILE A 21 11.27 -8.88 -10.93
C ILE A 21 10.49 -9.82 -11.85
N LEU A 22 9.50 -10.55 -11.33
CA LEU A 22 8.73 -11.52 -12.12
C LEU A 22 7.86 -10.88 -13.19
N LYS A 23 7.49 -9.61 -13.01
CA LYS A 23 6.66 -8.86 -13.95
C LYS A 23 7.45 -7.89 -14.84
N ASN A 24 8.78 -7.86 -14.70
CA ASN A 24 9.68 -6.97 -15.45
C ASN A 24 9.23 -5.51 -15.39
N LEU A 25 8.94 -4.99 -14.19
CA LEU A 25 8.50 -3.61 -13.99
C LEU A 25 9.71 -2.69 -13.83
N ASP A 26 10.34 -2.32 -14.96
CA ASP A 26 11.58 -1.53 -14.96
C ASP A 26 11.43 -0.14 -14.32
N ASP A 27 10.22 0.43 -14.36
CA ASP A 27 9.88 1.74 -13.76
C ASP A 27 9.48 1.66 -12.28
N ALA A 28 9.57 0.47 -11.66
CA ALA A 28 9.17 0.23 -10.28
C ALA A 28 10.35 0.07 -9.32
N ALA A 29 10.36 0.86 -8.24
CA ALA A 29 11.32 0.75 -7.15
C ALA A 29 10.68 0.05 -5.95
N ALA A 30 11.23 -1.09 -5.53
CA ALA A 30 10.64 -1.86 -4.44
C ALA A 30 10.69 -1.15 -3.09
N GLU A 31 11.55 -0.15 -2.91
CA GLU A 31 11.74 0.64 -1.68
C GLU A 31 11.01 1.99 -1.72
N TRP A 32 10.35 2.30 -2.83
CA TRP A 32 9.67 3.58 -3.03
C TRP A 32 8.38 3.41 -3.83
N LEU A 33 7.43 2.66 -3.27
CA LEU A 33 6.14 2.38 -3.92
C LEU A 33 5.31 3.64 -4.12
N VAL A 34 5.43 4.61 -3.22
CA VAL A 34 4.68 5.88 -3.31
C VAL A 34 5.22 6.81 -4.39
N ALA A 35 6.37 6.50 -5.02
CA ALA A 35 6.87 7.24 -6.16
C ALA A 35 5.87 7.17 -7.34
N PRO A 36 5.55 8.28 -8.03
CA PRO A 36 4.53 8.29 -9.08
C PRO A 36 4.75 7.25 -10.19
N GLY A 37 5.99 7.06 -10.62
CA GLY A 37 6.34 6.05 -11.64
C GLY A 37 6.08 4.63 -11.16
N THR A 38 6.52 4.31 -9.94
CA THR A 38 6.34 2.99 -9.33
C THR A 38 4.88 2.70 -9.02
N THR A 39 4.14 3.65 -8.43
CA THR A 39 2.70 3.53 -8.20
C THR A 39 1.97 3.25 -9.51
N LYS A 40 2.26 4.02 -10.57
CA LYS A 40 1.64 3.82 -11.88
C LYS A 40 1.95 2.44 -12.45
N ALA A 41 3.24 2.05 -12.48
CA ALA A 41 3.66 0.76 -13.02
C ALA A 41 2.99 -0.42 -12.30
N LEU A 42 2.88 -0.35 -10.97
CA LEU A 42 2.22 -1.39 -10.18
C LEU A 42 0.70 -1.41 -10.37
N LEU A 43 0.03 -0.25 -10.40
CA LEU A 43 -1.42 -0.19 -10.61
C LEU A 43 -1.81 -0.64 -12.03
N ASP A 44 -1.06 -0.25 -13.06
CA ASP A 44 -1.27 -0.71 -14.43
C ASP A 44 -1.08 -2.23 -14.50
N ASN A 45 -0.02 -2.75 -13.88
CA ASN A 45 0.22 -4.20 -13.80
C ASN A 45 -0.89 -4.95 -13.06
N PHE A 46 -1.45 -4.39 -11.98
CA PHE A 46 -2.56 -5.00 -11.26
C PHE A 46 -3.84 -5.00 -12.09
N GLN A 47 -4.11 -3.94 -12.87
CA GLN A 47 -5.23 -3.89 -13.81
C GLN A 47 -5.12 -4.96 -14.89
N GLU A 48 -3.92 -5.23 -15.39
CA GLU A 48 -3.68 -6.28 -16.38
C GLU A 48 -3.80 -7.69 -15.80
N LEU A 49 -3.23 -7.94 -14.62
CA LEU A 49 -3.17 -9.28 -14.02
C LEU A 49 -4.47 -9.67 -13.31
N PHE A 50 -5.14 -8.71 -12.69
CA PHE A 50 -6.25 -8.93 -11.77
C PHE A 50 -7.45 -8.01 -12.07
N PRO A 51 -7.94 -7.95 -13.33
CA PRO A 51 -8.96 -6.97 -13.74
C PRO A 51 -10.27 -7.07 -12.95
N GLU A 52 -10.70 -8.29 -12.61
CA GLU A 52 -11.90 -8.52 -11.80
C GLU A 52 -11.75 -7.93 -10.39
N CYS A 53 -10.61 -8.15 -9.73
CA CYS A 53 -10.34 -7.55 -8.42
C CYS A 53 -10.32 -6.02 -8.52
N MET A 54 -9.63 -5.48 -9.54
CA MET A 54 -9.47 -4.04 -9.71
C MET A 54 -10.77 -3.31 -10.02
N THR A 55 -11.77 -3.99 -10.60
CA THR A 55 -13.13 -3.42 -10.81
C THR A 55 -13.80 -3.01 -9.49
N HIS A 56 -13.50 -3.71 -8.40
CA HIS A 56 -14.05 -3.43 -7.07
C HIS A 56 -13.07 -2.68 -6.15
N LEU A 57 -11.91 -2.26 -6.68
CA LEU A 57 -10.86 -1.55 -5.94
C LEU A 57 -10.44 -0.24 -6.65
N PRO A 58 -11.38 0.69 -6.92
CA PRO A 58 -11.08 1.90 -7.70
C PRO A 58 -10.12 2.87 -7.00
N ASP A 59 -10.09 2.85 -5.67
CA ASP A 59 -9.28 3.76 -4.83
C ASP A 59 -8.02 3.08 -4.28
N LEU A 60 -7.62 1.93 -4.87
CA LEU A 60 -6.43 1.19 -4.42
C LEU A 60 -5.18 2.07 -4.50
N ARG A 61 -4.43 2.12 -3.40
CA ARG A 61 -3.16 2.85 -3.32
C ARG A 61 -2.14 2.15 -2.45
N PHE A 62 -0.88 2.54 -2.65
CA PHE A 62 0.23 2.08 -1.83
C PHE A 62 0.53 3.09 -0.71
N VAL A 63 0.89 2.57 0.45
CA VAL A 63 1.36 3.35 1.60
C VAL A 63 2.63 2.69 2.15
N GLU A 64 3.59 3.49 2.58
CA GLU A 64 4.85 3.00 3.14
C GLU A 64 5.03 3.44 4.59
N GLN A 65 5.82 2.67 5.32
CA GLN A 65 6.32 3.10 6.63
C GLN A 65 7.56 3.93 6.37
N TYR A 66 7.51 5.18 6.79
CA TYR A 66 8.65 6.08 6.65
C TYR A 66 8.63 7.10 7.78
N ASP A 67 9.77 7.26 8.45
CA ASP A 67 10.04 8.35 9.39
C ASP A 67 11.35 9.00 8.95
N PRO A 68 11.35 10.27 8.53
CA PRO A 68 12.57 10.97 8.11
C PRO A 68 13.61 11.12 9.23
N ASN A 69 13.21 10.93 10.50
CA ASN A 69 14.12 10.95 11.65
C ASN A 69 14.68 9.57 12.00
N ASP A 70 14.21 8.50 11.34
CA ASP A 70 14.78 7.16 11.52
C ASP A 70 16.15 7.09 10.85
N ILE A 71 17.19 6.93 11.66
CA ILE A 71 18.58 6.75 11.22
C ILE A 71 19.05 5.30 11.32
N SER A 72 18.14 4.36 11.60
CA SER A 72 18.44 2.93 11.63
C SER A 72 18.83 2.44 10.24
N SER A 73 19.51 1.29 10.20
CA SER A 73 19.83 0.62 8.93
C SER A 73 18.58 0.19 8.14
N SER A 74 17.41 0.14 8.78
CA SER A 74 16.12 -0.19 8.16
C SER A 74 15.33 1.03 7.66
N ALA A 75 15.79 2.25 7.93
CA ALA A 75 15.06 3.48 7.64
C ALA A 75 14.61 3.60 6.18
N SER A 76 15.45 3.16 5.23
CA SER A 76 15.18 3.19 3.79
C SER A 76 14.42 1.98 3.26
N SER A 77 14.20 0.94 4.07
CA SER A 77 13.59 -0.32 3.63
C SER A 77 12.85 -0.99 4.78
N GLN A 78 11.80 -0.33 5.25
CA GLN A 78 10.89 -0.92 6.23
C GLN A 78 10.29 -2.24 5.71
N PRO A 79 10.00 -3.22 6.61
CA PRO A 79 9.71 -4.60 6.23
C PRO A 79 8.43 -4.77 5.42
N TYR A 80 7.52 -3.80 5.49
CA TYR A 80 6.24 -3.84 4.79
C TYR A 80 5.96 -2.51 4.10
N ALA A 81 5.44 -2.60 2.88
CA ALA A 81 4.52 -1.61 2.35
C ALA A 81 3.08 -2.06 2.60
N TYR A 82 2.10 -1.24 2.24
CA TYR A 82 0.69 -1.54 2.38
C TYR A 82 0.01 -1.35 1.04
N VAL A 83 -0.90 -2.26 0.74
CA VAL A 83 -1.87 -2.15 -0.35
C VAL A 83 -3.20 -1.86 0.31
N ALA A 84 -3.74 -0.67 0.06
CA ALA A 84 -4.88 -0.14 0.78
C ALA A 84 -5.98 0.27 -0.20
N ASP A 85 -7.20 -0.21 0.05
CA ASP A 85 -8.41 0.19 -0.65
C ASP A 85 -9.11 1.38 0.03
N ILE A 86 -8.86 1.59 1.33
CA ILE A 86 -9.23 2.79 2.06
C ILE A 86 -7.99 3.36 2.73
N CYS A 87 -7.77 4.67 2.59
CA CYS A 87 -6.62 5.35 3.20
C CYS A 87 -7.02 6.78 3.60
N GLU A 88 -7.23 7.00 4.89
CA GLU A 88 -7.63 8.27 5.48
C GLU A 88 -6.44 8.92 6.19
N GLU A 89 -6.16 10.17 5.87
CA GLU A 89 -5.11 10.94 6.56
C GLU A 89 -5.60 11.44 7.93
N VAL A 90 -4.88 11.07 8.98
CA VAL A 90 -5.11 11.51 10.35
C VAL A 90 -4.41 12.84 10.57
N LYS A 91 -5.17 13.94 10.52
CA LYS A 91 -4.62 15.30 10.69
C LYS A 91 -4.34 15.68 12.14
N LEU A 92 -5.32 15.48 13.02
CA LEU A 92 -5.23 15.78 14.45
C LEU A 92 -5.56 14.55 15.31
N GLY A 93 -6.60 13.82 14.91
CA GLY A 93 -7.06 12.61 15.55
C GLY A 93 -8.20 12.01 14.74
N ILE A 94 -8.44 10.72 14.97
CA ILE A 94 -9.54 9.97 14.35
C ILE A 94 -10.10 9.00 15.38
N ASP A 95 -11.42 8.90 15.46
CA ASP A 95 -12.08 7.83 16.20
C ASP A 95 -12.08 6.57 15.32
N ILE A 96 -11.31 5.57 15.74
CA ILE A 96 -11.13 4.32 14.99
C ILE A 96 -12.43 3.53 14.95
N ASP A 97 -13.22 3.53 16.03
CA ASP A 97 -14.45 2.75 16.09
C ASP A 97 -15.53 3.39 15.21
N GLU A 98 -15.65 4.73 15.24
CA GLU A 98 -16.54 5.47 14.34
C GLU A 98 -16.16 5.26 12.87
N PHE A 99 -14.86 5.34 12.54
CA PHE A 99 -14.41 5.18 11.16
C PHE A 99 -14.64 3.76 10.66
N ARG A 100 -14.33 2.74 11.47
CA ARG A 100 -14.55 1.33 11.13
C ARG A 100 -16.02 0.97 11.03
N ALA A 101 -16.91 1.68 11.72
CA ALA A 101 -18.35 1.48 11.62
C ALA A 101 -18.91 1.80 10.22
N LYS A 102 -18.19 2.59 9.40
CA LYS A 102 -18.55 2.79 7.98
C LYS A 102 -18.49 1.49 7.18
N GLY A 103 -17.68 0.52 7.63
CA GLY A 103 -17.52 -0.79 7.02
C GLY A 103 -16.79 -0.75 5.68
N VAL A 104 -16.70 -1.92 5.07
CA VAL A 104 -16.16 -2.15 3.72
C VAL A 104 -17.20 -2.96 2.97
N GLY A 105 -17.50 -2.60 1.72
CA GLY A 105 -18.48 -3.33 0.92
C GLY A 105 -18.07 -4.79 0.71
N ASN A 106 -19.03 -5.72 0.63
CA ASN A 106 -18.72 -7.16 0.50
C ASN A 106 -17.88 -7.48 -0.74
N GLU A 107 -18.18 -6.85 -1.88
CA GLU A 107 -17.44 -7.05 -3.14
C GLU A 107 -16.01 -6.51 -3.02
N GLN A 108 -15.85 -5.29 -2.50
CA GLN A 108 -14.56 -4.66 -2.23
C GLN A 108 -13.71 -5.51 -1.30
N TRP A 109 -14.28 -5.99 -0.19
CA TRP A 109 -13.60 -6.88 0.75
C TRP A 109 -13.15 -8.18 0.08
N SER A 110 -14.01 -8.79 -0.74
CA SER A 110 -13.72 -10.05 -1.41
C SER A 110 -12.62 -9.88 -2.45
N ALA A 111 -12.68 -8.80 -3.24
CA ALA A 111 -11.66 -8.45 -4.22
C ALA A 111 -10.30 -8.17 -3.55
N LEU A 112 -10.29 -7.47 -2.41
CA LEU A 112 -9.06 -7.20 -1.67
C LEU A 112 -8.46 -8.48 -1.07
N CYS A 113 -9.31 -9.38 -0.52
CA CYS A 113 -8.87 -10.70 -0.05
C CYS A 113 -8.24 -11.52 -1.17
N GLU A 114 -8.88 -11.55 -2.34
CA GLU A 114 -8.36 -12.27 -3.50
C GLU A 114 -7.04 -11.67 -4.02
N LEU A 115 -6.94 -10.33 -4.10
CA LEU A 115 -5.70 -9.65 -4.46
C LEU A 115 -4.57 -10.01 -3.48
N ARG A 116 -4.86 -9.95 -2.18
CA ARG A 116 -3.93 -10.36 -1.11
C ARG A 116 -3.48 -11.80 -1.29
N ASP A 117 -4.39 -12.73 -1.58
CA ASP A 117 -4.06 -14.14 -1.77
C ASP A 117 -3.07 -14.34 -2.94
N LYS A 118 -3.12 -13.48 -3.96
CA LYS A 118 -2.23 -13.55 -5.14
C LYS A 118 -0.85 -12.96 -4.91
N ILE A 119 -0.71 -11.89 -4.11
CA ILE A 119 0.56 -11.15 -3.98
C ILE A 119 1.20 -11.20 -2.58
N ALA A 120 0.43 -11.57 -1.56
CA ALA A 120 0.83 -11.65 -0.16
C ALA A 120 -0.01 -12.70 0.62
N PRO A 121 0.01 -13.99 0.22
CA PRO A 121 -0.94 -15.01 0.69
C PRO A 121 -0.96 -15.25 2.21
N GLU A 122 0.15 -15.00 2.90
CA GLU A 122 0.26 -15.21 4.36
C GLU A 122 -0.17 -14.00 5.20
N GLU A 123 -0.42 -12.85 4.56
CA GLU A 123 -0.79 -11.63 5.27
C GLU A 123 -2.29 -11.58 5.56
N LYS A 124 -2.70 -10.65 6.41
CA LYS A 124 -4.13 -10.46 6.75
C LYS A 124 -4.66 -9.15 6.17
N VAL A 125 -5.88 -9.21 5.66
CA VAL A 125 -6.68 -8.01 5.41
C VAL A 125 -7.17 -7.45 6.74
N GLY A 126 -7.03 -6.15 6.95
CA GLY A 126 -7.46 -5.49 8.18
C GLY A 126 -7.17 -4.00 8.22
N TRP A 127 -7.30 -3.44 9.42
CA TRP A 127 -7.09 -2.03 9.69
C TRP A 127 -5.70 -1.78 10.27
N TYR A 128 -5.03 -0.74 9.77
CA TYR A 128 -3.67 -0.38 10.20
C TYR A 128 -3.55 1.14 10.36
N VAL A 129 -2.68 1.55 11.28
CA VAL A 129 -2.23 2.94 11.42
C VAL A 129 -0.79 2.99 10.96
N VAL A 130 -0.49 3.82 9.97
CA VAL A 130 0.82 3.87 9.32
C VAL A 130 1.34 5.29 9.29
N VAL A 131 2.53 5.49 9.85
CA VAL A 131 3.28 6.75 9.72
C VAL A 131 4.03 6.73 8.40
N CYS A 132 3.80 7.72 7.55
CA CYS A 132 4.46 7.87 6.27
C CYS A 132 4.94 9.33 6.15
N GLY A 133 6.13 9.64 6.64
CA GLY A 133 6.68 10.99 6.67
C GLY A 133 7.13 11.56 5.32
N ASP A 134 6.79 10.92 4.20
CA ASP A 134 7.17 11.37 2.85
C ASP A 134 6.19 12.47 2.41
N GLU A 135 6.51 13.71 2.77
CA GLU A 135 5.67 14.90 2.51
C GLU A 135 5.96 15.59 1.17
N ASP A 136 7.16 15.42 0.58
CA ASP A 136 7.61 16.19 -0.60
C ASP A 136 8.24 15.34 -1.70
N ARG A 137 7.53 15.33 -2.84
CA ARG A 137 7.76 14.51 -4.03
C ARG A 137 8.69 15.20 -5.05
N TRP A 138 9.95 14.80 -5.09
CA TRP A 138 10.73 14.67 -6.34
C TRP A 138 11.88 13.68 -6.11
N ALA A 139 12.21 12.89 -7.14
CA ALA A 139 13.47 12.15 -7.15
C ALA A 139 14.62 13.16 -6.92
N PRO A 140 15.61 12.85 -6.06
CA PRO A 140 16.81 13.68 -6.00
C PRO A 140 17.42 13.76 -7.42
N PRO A 141 17.86 14.96 -7.85
CA PRO A 141 18.39 15.17 -9.20
C PRO A 141 19.64 14.34 -9.50
#